data_AF-A0A4Q6BKN8-F1
#
_entry.id   AF-A0A4Q6BKN8-F1
#
_cell.length_a   1.000
_cell.length_b   1.000
_cell.length_c   1.000
_cell.angle_alpha   90.00
_cell.angle_beta   90.00
_cell.angle_gamma   90.00
#
_symmetry.space_group_name_H-M   'P 1'
#
loop_
_entity.id
_entity.type
_entity.pdbx_description
1 polymer ?
#
loop_
_entity_poly.entity_id
_entity_poly.type
_entity_poly.pdbx_seq_one_letter_code
_entity_poly.pdbx_strand_id
1 'polypeptide(L)'
;MLVVGIALSAVAALFAYREYEANEVRRFSEATNEVRDSLETRARSFENMLLQMAGLYALSPKITAEEFHDYVGYAGLPRNDRGVYTFGIFKRVNQSSPEDYKMIIDVHEVNPEVPYKTATPGTDVSHDPVRMEVIRASTEAAKPKLSGLITGLANITGRGY
;
A
#
# COMPACT_ATOMS: atom_id res chain seq x y z
N MET A 1 37.41 -31.60 44.15
CA MET A 1 37.45 -31.56 42.67
C MET A 1 36.08 -31.60 42.02
N LEU A 2 35.15 -32.47 42.44
CA LEU A 2 33.82 -32.59 41.85
C LEU A 2 32.97 -31.28 41.93
N VAL A 3 32.98 -30.60 43.08
CA VAL A 3 32.26 -29.33 43.28
C VAL A 3 32.73 -28.23 42.32
N VAL A 4 34.05 -28.14 42.07
CA VAL A 4 34.63 -27.16 41.14
C VAL A 4 34.22 -27.47 39.69
N GLY A 5 34.19 -28.75 39.32
CA GLY A 5 33.71 -29.18 38.00
C GLY A 5 32.24 -28.82 37.76
N ILE A 6 31.37 -29.04 38.76
CA ILE A 6 29.95 -28.66 38.66
C ILE A 6 29.79 -27.14 38.54
N ALA A 7 30.51 -26.37 39.36
CA ALA A 7 30.44 -24.91 39.33
C ALA A 7 30.88 -24.35 37.97
N LEU A 8 31.96 -24.87 37.39
CA LEU A 8 32.42 -24.48 36.05
C LEU A 8 31.41 -24.83 34.96
N SER A 9 30.81 -26.02 35.01
CA SER A 9 29.77 -26.42 34.06
C SER A 9 28.52 -25.54 34.16
N ALA A 10 28.09 -25.16 35.38
CA ALA A 10 26.94 -24.29 35.59
C ALA A 10 27.19 -22.87 35.03
N VAL A 11 28.40 -22.33 35.23
CA VAL A 11 28.79 -21.03 34.66
C VAL A 11 28.83 -21.10 33.13
N ALA A 12 29.44 -22.13 32.56
CA ALA A 12 29.46 -22.33 31.11
C ALA A 12 28.05 -22.45 30.51
N ALA A 13 27.16 -23.20 31.17
CA ALA A 13 25.75 -23.32 30.77
C ALA A 13 25.02 -21.96 30.82
N LEU A 14 25.26 -21.14 31.85
CA LEU A 14 24.68 -19.81 31.97
C LEU A 14 25.17 -18.87 30.86
N PHE A 15 26.45 -18.89 30.52
CA PHE A 15 27.00 -18.11 29.41
C PHE A 15 26.42 -18.56 28.07
N ALA A 16 26.37 -19.87 27.81
CA ALA A 16 25.76 -20.41 26.60
C ALA A 16 24.27 -20.04 26.46
N TYR A 17 23.53 -20.05 27.58
CA TYR A 17 22.13 -19.65 27.60
C TYR A 17 21.95 -18.16 27.27
N ARG A 18 22.76 -17.28 27.88
CA ARG A 18 22.71 -15.84 27.60
C ARG A 18 23.05 -15.51 26.15
N GLU A 19 24.04 -16.20 25.59
CA GLU A 19 24.42 -16.02 24.18
C GLU A 19 23.30 -16.50 23.25
N TYR A 20 22.65 -17.62 23.59
CA TYR A 20 21.50 -18.11 22.85
C TYR A 20 20.34 -17.11 22.86
N GLU A 21 19.98 -16.58 24.04
CA GLU A 21 18.91 -15.58 24.18
C GLU A 21 19.23 -14.29 23.41
N ALA A 22 20.45 -13.78 23.53
CA ALA A 22 20.91 -12.60 22.78
C ALA A 22 20.87 -12.83 21.27
N ASN A 23 21.28 -14.01 20.80
CA ASN A 23 21.26 -14.36 19.40
C ASN A 23 19.82 -14.49 18.87
N GLU A 24 18.90 -15.08 19.63
CA GLU A 24 17.49 -15.19 19.23
C GLU A 24 16.81 -13.81 19.17
N VAL A 25 17.06 -12.92 20.14
CA VAL A 25 16.57 -11.53 20.09
C VAL A 25 17.13 -10.79 18.86
N ARG A 26 18.42 -10.97 18.56
CA ARG A 26 19.05 -10.37 17.39
C ARG A 26 18.42 -10.88 16.09
N ARG A 27 18.25 -12.19 15.95
CA ARG A 27 17.62 -12.80 14.76
C ARG A 27 16.18 -12.33 14.57
N PHE A 28 15.42 -12.23 15.66
CA PHE A 28 14.07 -11.70 15.60
C PHE A 28 14.04 -10.23 15.18
N SER A 29 14.95 -9.41 15.73
CA SER A 29 15.07 -8.00 15.34
C SER A 29 15.50 -7.85 13.88
N GLU A 30 16.46 -8.65 13.40
CA GLU A 30 16.91 -8.65 12.01
C GLU A 30 15.74 -8.99 11.07
N ALA A 31 14.99 -10.06 11.36
CA ALA A 31 13.83 -10.46 10.57
C ALA A 31 12.72 -9.38 10.57
N THR A 32 12.47 -8.74 11.73
CA THR A 32 11.48 -7.66 11.83
C THR A 32 11.90 -6.44 11.00
N ASN A 33 13.18 -6.09 11.03
CA ASN A 33 13.72 -4.98 10.25
C ASN A 33 13.66 -5.29 8.74
N GLU A 34 13.98 -6.51 8.33
CA GLU A 34 13.86 -6.93 6.92
C GLU A 34 12.42 -6.80 6.40
N VAL A 35 11.43 -7.24 7.19
CA VAL A 35 10.01 -7.08 6.84
C VAL A 35 9.62 -5.61 6.76
N ARG A 36 10.05 -4.79 7.73
CA ARG A 36 9.79 -3.35 7.73
C ARG A 36 10.36 -2.68 6.48
N ASP A 37 11.63 -2.94 6.17
CA ASP A 37 12.34 -2.33 5.04
C ASP A 37 11.72 -2.74 3.70
N SER A 38 11.27 -3.99 3.59
CA SER A 38 10.52 -4.49 2.43
C SER A 38 9.19 -3.76 2.26
N LEU A 39 8.42 -3.57 3.33
CA LEU A 39 7.17 -2.81 3.29
C LEU A 39 7.40 -1.34 2.95
N GLU A 40 8.43 -0.71 3.51
CA GLU A 40 8.77 0.68 3.22
C GLU A 40 9.22 0.87 1.77
N THR A 41 10.08 -0.01 1.27
CA THR A 41 10.52 -0.01 -0.13
C THR A 41 9.32 -0.11 -1.07
N ARG A 42 8.37 -0.98 -0.74
CA ARG A 42 7.15 -1.17 -1.51
C ARG A 42 6.22 0.05 -1.46
N ALA A 43 6.04 0.66 -0.29
CA ALA A 43 5.25 1.88 -0.16
C ALA A 43 5.84 3.04 -0.99
N ARG A 44 7.18 3.18 -0.98
CA ARG A 44 7.89 4.16 -1.82
C ARG A 44 7.73 3.88 -3.32
N SER A 45 7.69 2.61 -3.73
CA SER A 45 7.38 2.22 -5.11
C SER A 45 6.01 2.77 -5.55
N PHE A 46 4.98 2.55 -4.73
CA PHE A 46 3.63 3.06 -5.00
C PHE A 46 3.59 4.59 -5.04
N GLU A 47 4.29 5.26 -4.13
CA GLU A 47 4.40 6.72 -4.14
C GLU A 47 5.00 7.24 -5.46
N ASN A 48 6.15 6.68 -5.86
CA ASN A 48 6.83 7.04 -7.09
C ASN A 48 5.96 6.82 -8.33
N MET A 49 5.18 5.73 -8.34
CA MET A 49 4.24 5.43 -9.43
C MET A 49 3.11 6.46 -9.49
N LEU A 50 2.50 6.83 -8.36
CA LEU A 50 1.46 7.86 -8.31
C LEU A 50 2.00 9.22 -8.79
N LEU A 51 3.23 9.57 -8.40
CA LEU A 51 3.90 10.80 -8.86
C LEU A 51 4.15 10.78 -10.38
N GLN A 52 4.56 9.64 -10.94
CA GLN A 52 4.72 9.49 -12.38
C GLN A 52 3.40 9.65 -13.13
N MET A 53 2.32 9.04 -12.65
CA MET A 53 0.97 9.20 -13.23
C MET A 53 0.49 10.65 -13.15
N ALA A 54 0.71 11.32 -12.02
CA ALA A 54 0.38 12.73 -11.85
C ALA A 54 1.16 13.60 -12.85
N GLY A 55 2.45 13.31 -13.05
CA GLY A 55 3.30 13.96 -14.05
C GLY A 55 2.80 13.74 -15.48
N LEU A 56 2.41 12.51 -15.82
CA LEU A 56 1.81 12.19 -17.13
C LEU A 56 0.54 13.02 -17.38
N TYR A 57 -0.36 13.08 -16.40
CA TYR A 57 -1.60 13.85 -16.53
C TYR A 57 -1.33 15.35 -16.63
N ALA A 58 -0.34 15.87 -15.91
CA ALA A 58 0.06 17.27 -16.01
C ALA A 58 0.58 17.62 -17.41
N LEU A 59 1.29 16.70 -18.07
CA LEU A 59 1.79 16.88 -19.43
C LEU A 59 0.72 16.68 -20.50
N SER A 60 -0.22 15.75 -20.28
CA SER A 60 -1.34 15.47 -21.19
C SER A 60 -2.69 15.43 -20.45
N PRO A 61 -3.30 16.60 -20.15
CA PRO A 61 -4.57 16.65 -19.42
C PRO A 61 -5.78 16.07 -20.18
N LYS A 62 -5.60 15.78 -21.46
CA LYS A 62 -6.59 15.20 -22.37
C LYS A 62 -6.33 13.72 -22.68
N ILE A 63 -5.45 13.07 -21.93
CA ILE A 63 -5.17 11.64 -22.07
C ILE A 63 -6.48 10.84 -22.03
N THR A 64 -6.62 9.93 -22.98
CA THR A 64 -7.77 9.03 -23.07
C THR A 64 -7.58 7.82 -22.17
N ALA A 65 -8.67 7.09 -21.90
CA ALA A 65 -8.59 5.87 -21.10
C ALA A 65 -7.69 4.79 -21.75
N GLU A 66 -7.73 4.69 -23.08
CA GLU A 66 -6.88 3.76 -23.86
C GLU A 66 -5.40 4.13 -23.77
N GLU A 67 -5.05 5.40 -23.99
CA GLU A 67 -3.66 5.87 -23.85
C GLU A 67 -3.13 5.68 -22.42
N PHE A 68 -3.97 5.91 -21.41
CA PHE A 68 -3.58 5.68 -20.02
C PHE A 68 -3.43 4.19 -19.70
N HIS A 69 -4.31 3.33 -20.22
CA HIS A 69 -4.18 1.88 -20.12
C HIS A 69 -2.87 1.39 -20.74
N ASP A 70 -2.55 1.85 -21.94
CA ASP A 70 -1.31 1.51 -22.64
C ASP A 70 -0.09 2.00 -21.87
N TYR A 71 -0.14 3.23 -21.34
CA TYR A 71 0.92 3.75 -20.48
C TYR A 71 1.15 2.86 -19.26
N VAL A 72 0.08 2.48 -18.53
CA VAL A 72 0.16 1.58 -17.37
C VAL A 72 0.75 0.23 -17.77
N GLY A 73 0.36 -0.30 -18.94
CA GLY A 73 0.91 -1.53 -19.51
C GLY A 73 2.41 -1.42 -19.83
N TYR A 74 2.84 -0.35 -20.50
CA TYR A 74 4.26 -0.11 -20.85
C TYR A 74 5.14 0.16 -19.62
N ALA A 75 4.61 0.84 -18.62
CA ALA A 75 5.28 1.04 -17.34
C ALA A 75 5.44 -0.28 -16.55
N GLY A 76 4.78 -1.35 -16.99
CA GLY A 76 4.91 -2.68 -16.38
C GLY A 76 4.29 -2.77 -14.99
N LEU A 77 3.43 -1.81 -14.62
CA LEU A 77 2.84 -1.71 -13.28
C LEU A 77 2.08 -2.99 -12.89
N PRO A 78 1.29 -3.61 -13.79
CA PRO A 78 0.64 -4.89 -13.53
C PRO A 78 1.61 -6.00 -13.04
N ARG A 79 2.79 -6.06 -13.66
CA ARG A 79 3.77 -7.12 -13.39
C ARG A 79 4.63 -6.83 -12.16
N ASN A 80 4.93 -5.55 -11.92
CA ASN A 80 5.87 -5.11 -10.91
C ASN A 80 5.21 -4.90 -9.54
N ASP A 81 3.91 -4.58 -9.50
CA ASP A 81 3.21 -4.14 -8.29
C ASP A 81 2.07 -5.09 -7.88
N ARG A 82 2.42 -6.31 -7.47
CA ARG A 82 1.47 -7.37 -7.03
C ARG A 82 0.72 -7.05 -5.73
N GLY A 83 -0.11 -6.02 -5.70
CA GLY A 83 -0.86 -5.59 -4.52
C GLY A 83 -1.64 -4.30 -4.69
N VAL A 84 -1.50 -3.63 -5.84
CA VAL A 84 -2.44 -2.59 -6.26
C VAL A 84 -3.48 -3.23 -7.17
N TYR A 85 -4.75 -2.99 -6.89
CA TYR A 85 -5.84 -3.55 -7.69
C TYR A 85 -6.18 -2.67 -8.88
N THR A 86 -6.14 -1.35 -8.71
CA THR A 86 -6.57 -0.41 -9.75
C THR A 86 -5.75 0.86 -9.70
N PHE A 87 -5.63 1.49 -10.87
CA PHE A 87 -5.13 2.85 -11.02
C PHE A 87 -6.19 3.68 -11.71
N GLY A 88 -6.38 4.91 -11.27
CA GLY A 88 -7.38 5.78 -11.88
C GLY A 88 -7.10 7.24 -11.68
N ILE A 89 -7.70 8.05 -12.54
CA ILE A 89 -7.62 9.50 -12.50
C ILE A 89 -8.99 10.03 -12.08
N PHE A 90 -9.01 10.76 -10.97
CA PHE A 90 -10.15 11.54 -10.54
C PHE A 90 -9.97 12.98 -10.99
N LYS A 91 -11.00 13.53 -11.65
CA LYS A 91 -11.01 14.92 -12.10
C LYS A 91 -12.07 15.68 -11.34
N ARG A 92 -11.70 16.87 -10.87
CA ARG A 92 -12.66 17.84 -10.37
C ARG A 92 -13.53 18.33 -11.53
N VAL A 93 -14.84 18.12 -11.44
CA VAL A 93 -15.81 18.44 -12.51
C VAL A 93 -16.20 19.91 -12.43
N ASN A 94 -16.43 20.41 -11.23
CA ASN A 94 -16.77 21.81 -10.98
C ASN A 94 -15.66 22.48 -10.18
N GLN A 95 -15.02 23.51 -10.74
CA GLN A 95 -13.96 24.25 -10.04
C GLN A 95 -14.50 25.01 -8.81
N SER A 96 -15.77 25.42 -8.84
CA SER A 96 -16.44 26.14 -7.76
C SER A 96 -16.94 25.24 -6.63
N SER A 97 -16.94 23.91 -6.84
CA SER A 97 -17.30 22.93 -5.80
C SER A 97 -16.08 22.10 -5.41
N PRO A 98 -15.60 22.19 -4.15
CA PRO A 98 -14.47 21.39 -3.70
C PRO A 98 -14.80 19.90 -3.59
N GLU A 99 -16.07 19.50 -3.72
CA GLU A 99 -16.52 18.13 -3.49
C GLU A 99 -16.87 17.36 -4.77
N ASP A 100 -16.93 18.04 -5.92
CA ASP A 100 -17.40 17.42 -7.17
C ASP A 100 -16.23 16.77 -7.95
N TYR A 101 -15.90 15.54 -7.57
CA TYR A 101 -14.90 14.71 -8.27
C TYR A 101 -15.55 13.51 -8.95
N LYS A 102 -15.24 13.34 -10.23
CA LYS A 102 -15.60 12.14 -10.98
C LYS A 102 -14.36 11.38 -11.40
N MET A 103 -14.44 10.07 -11.31
CA MET A 103 -13.47 9.21 -11.94
C MET A 103 -13.60 9.33 -13.45
N ILE A 104 -12.55 9.81 -14.12
CA ILE A 104 -12.55 10.00 -15.57
C ILE A 104 -11.84 8.87 -16.30
N ILE A 105 -10.90 8.22 -15.64
CA ILE A 105 -10.14 7.10 -16.19
C ILE A 105 -9.95 6.08 -15.08
N ASP A 106 -10.14 4.82 -15.45
CA ASP A 106 -9.91 3.68 -14.60
C ASP A 106 -9.21 2.60 -15.39
N VAL A 107 -8.10 2.12 -14.86
CA VAL A 107 -7.35 0.99 -15.39
C VAL A 107 -7.35 -0.06 -14.30
N HIS A 108 -8.13 -1.09 -14.56
CA HIS A 108 -8.11 -2.32 -13.79
C HIS A 108 -7.05 -3.23 -14.34
N GLU A 109 -6.14 -3.65 -13.47
CA GLU A 109 -5.61 -4.98 -13.65
C GLU A 109 -6.70 -5.94 -13.15
N VAL A 110 -7.38 -6.59 -14.09
CA VAL A 110 -8.33 -7.64 -13.75
C VAL A 110 -7.53 -8.78 -13.13
N ASN A 111 -7.40 -8.80 -11.81
CA ASN A 111 -7.22 -10.06 -11.12
C ASN A 111 -8.61 -10.71 -11.06
N PRO A 112 -8.91 -11.71 -11.91
CA PRO A 112 -10.24 -12.31 -11.98
C PRO A 112 -10.63 -13.02 -10.68
N GLU A 113 -9.67 -13.29 -9.80
CA GLU A 113 -9.87 -14.04 -8.56
C GLU A 113 -10.35 -13.17 -7.39
N VAL A 114 -10.24 -11.84 -7.48
CA VAL A 114 -10.67 -10.92 -6.41
C VAL A 114 -11.83 -10.06 -6.91
N PRO A 115 -13.09 -10.38 -6.56
CA PRO A 115 -14.24 -9.57 -6.92
C PRO A 115 -14.25 -8.28 -6.08
N TYR A 116 -13.43 -7.31 -6.46
CA TYR A 116 -13.48 -5.97 -5.87
C TYR A 116 -14.46 -5.11 -6.69
N LYS A 117 -15.48 -4.54 -6.04
CA LYS A 117 -16.30 -3.49 -6.66
C LYS A 117 -15.48 -2.21 -6.69
N THR A 118 -14.78 -2.02 -7.78
CA THR A 118 -14.03 -0.82 -8.07
C THR A 118 -14.99 0.29 -8.51
N ALA A 119 -14.59 1.54 -8.27
CA ALA A 119 -15.31 2.68 -8.83
C ALA A 119 -15.11 2.63 -10.34
N THR A 120 -16.17 2.50 -11.14
CA THR A 120 -16.08 2.51 -12.60
C THR A 120 -15.91 3.94 -13.12
N PRO A 121 -15.38 4.14 -14.35
CA PRO A 121 -15.41 5.46 -14.99
C PRO A 121 -16.81 6.08 -14.93
N GLY A 122 -16.87 7.35 -14.52
CA GLY A 122 -18.13 8.06 -14.27
C GLY A 122 -18.66 7.95 -12.83
N THR A 123 -18.06 7.11 -11.98
CA THR A 123 -18.40 7.05 -10.55
C THR A 123 -18.09 8.39 -9.89
N ASP A 124 -19.12 8.95 -9.26
CA ASP A 124 -19.01 10.10 -8.40
C ASP A 124 -18.50 9.64 -7.02
N VAL A 125 -17.31 10.11 -6.64
CA VAL A 125 -16.69 9.76 -5.35
C VAL A 125 -17.00 10.76 -4.25
N SER A 126 -17.75 11.82 -4.55
CA SER A 126 -18.16 12.84 -3.56
C SER A 126 -18.92 12.26 -2.37
N HIS A 127 -19.63 11.15 -2.60
CA HIS A 127 -20.43 10.45 -1.60
C HIS A 127 -19.61 9.46 -0.74
N ASP A 128 -18.33 9.22 -1.07
CA ASP A 128 -17.43 8.37 -0.29
C ASP A 128 -16.57 9.27 0.63
N PRO A 129 -16.94 9.44 1.91
CA PRO A 129 -16.27 10.38 2.80
C PRO A 129 -14.80 10.03 3.03
N VAL A 130 -14.44 8.75 2.99
CA VAL A 130 -13.04 8.31 3.18
C VAL A 130 -12.20 8.69 1.98
N ARG A 131 -12.70 8.44 0.77
CA ARG A 131 -12.00 8.88 -0.45
C ARG A 131 -11.88 10.39 -0.52
N MET A 132 -12.94 11.11 -0.17
CA MET A 132 -12.94 12.57 -0.18
C MET A 132 -11.97 13.17 0.83
N GLU A 133 -11.85 12.59 2.02
CA GLU A 133 -10.83 12.98 2.99
C GLU A 133 -9.41 12.85 2.40
N VAL A 134 -9.11 11.71 1.76
CA VAL A 134 -7.80 11.47 1.14
C VAL A 134 -7.55 12.41 -0.03
N ILE A 135 -8.55 12.63 -0.90
CA ILE A 135 -8.45 13.54 -2.04
C ILE A 135 -8.16 14.95 -1.54
N ARG A 136 -8.88 15.42 -0.53
CA ARG A 136 -8.67 16.73 0.08
C ARG A 136 -7.28 16.85 0.71
N ALA A 137 -6.90 15.89 1.55
CA ALA A 137 -5.60 15.89 2.22
C ALA A 137 -4.43 15.81 1.22
N SER A 138 -4.58 15.05 0.13
CA SER A 138 -3.57 14.95 -0.93
C SER A 138 -3.46 16.26 -1.72
N THR A 139 -4.61 16.89 -2.01
CA THR A 139 -4.67 18.17 -2.74
C THR A 139 -4.04 19.30 -1.91
N GLU A 140 -4.38 19.39 -0.62
CA GLU A 140 -3.84 20.41 0.29
C GLU A 140 -2.33 20.25 0.52
N ALA A 141 -1.86 19.01 0.66
CA ALA A 141 -0.45 18.73 0.92
C ALA A 141 0.42 18.69 -0.35
N ALA A 142 -0.19 18.66 -1.54
CA ALA A 142 0.46 18.37 -2.82
C ALA A 142 1.35 17.11 -2.78
N LYS A 143 0.91 16.08 -2.05
CA LYS A 143 1.65 14.83 -1.82
C LYS A 143 0.71 13.64 -1.80
N PRO A 144 1.16 12.43 -2.19
CA PRO A 144 0.37 11.21 -2.04
C PRO A 144 -0.06 10.99 -0.59
N LYS A 145 -1.32 10.60 -0.39
CA LYS A 145 -1.85 10.19 0.92
C LYS A 145 -2.51 8.83 0.80
N LEU A 146 -2.34 8.05 1.85
CA LEU A 146 -3.11 6.85 2.07
C LEU A 146 -4.38 7.21 2.84
N SER A 147 -5.49 6.54 2.54
CA SER A 147 -6.60 6.46 3.48
C SER A 147 -6.11 5.80 4.77
N GLY A 148 -6.77 6.12 5.89
CA GLY A 148 -6.71 5.22 7.03
C GLY A 148 -7.08 3.79 6.61
N LEU A 149 -6.70 2.80 7.43
CA LEU A 149 -7.18 1.44 7.28
C LEU A 149 -8.71 1.47 7.31
N ILE A 150 -9.35 1.36 6.15
CA ILE A 150 -10.78 1.10 6.09
C ILE A 150 -10.92 -0.27 6.71
N THR A 151 -11.56 -0.35 7.87
CA THR A 151 -11.86 -1.58 8.61
C THR A 151 -12.90 -2.41 7.82
N GLY A 152 -12.55 -2.84 6.62
CA GLY A 152 -13.36 -3.68 5.74
C GLY A 152 -13.38 -5.15 6.18
N LEU A 153 -12.59 -5.54 7.19
CA LEU A 153 -12.66 -6.87 7.80
C LEU A 153 -14.03 -7.12 8.47
N ALA A 154 -14.80 -6.08 8.80
CA ALA A 154 -16.13 -6.25 9.38
C ALA A 154 -17.21 -6.73 8.38
N ASN A 155 -17.02 -6.56 7.06
CA ASN A 155 -18.01 -6.97 6.05
C ASN A 155 -17.69 -8.28 5.33
N ILE A 156 -16.49 -8.84 5.53
CA ILE A 156 -16.10 -10.13 4.90
C ILE A 156 -16.67 -11.33 5.68
N THR A 157 -17.04 -11.16 6.96
CA THR A 157 -17.69 -12.21 7.78
C THR A 157 -19.22 -12.14 7.79
N GLY A 158 -19.83 -11.19 7.07
CA GLY A 158 -21.28 -10.93 7.07
C GLY A 158 -22.12 -11.63 6.01
N ARG A 159 -21.64 -12.73 5.39
CA ARG A 159 -22.52 -13.62 4.62
C ARG A 159 -23.07 -14.69 5.56
N GLY A 160 -24.33 -14.49 5.96
CA GLY A 160 -25.13 -15.52 6.61
C GLY A 160 -25.19 -16.79 5.78
N TYR A 161 -24.93 -17.91 6.45
CA TYR A 161 -25.61 -19.17 6.17
C TYR A 161 -27.03 -19.09 6.72
#